data_AF-A0AA85F9Y9-F1
#
_entry.id   AF-A0AA85F9Y9-F1
#
_cell.length_a   1.000
_cell.length_b   1.000
_cell.length_c   1.000
_cell.angle_alpha   90.00
_cell.angle_beta   90.00
_cell.angle_gamma   90.00
#
_symmetry.space_group_name_H-M   'P 1'
#
loop_
_entity.id
_entity.type
_entity.pdbx_description
1 polymer ?
#
loop_
_entity_poly.entity_id
_entity_poly.type
_entity_poly.pdbx_seq_one_letter_code
_entity_poly.pdbx_strand_id
1 'polypeptide(L)'
;MLTLPLPDDAYGQDLYMLNKCLDDIEWFEKKLRKSLRSSPQELDDKHIINTKSNTDEPPNSTITIDCLQKIKYSLNIIEKIRKKIPYLSKEIFIYLIKIICKIHLIAKTKKFIHYNCNIVIDVIEPLLNEDTITSIFKLLSIKTKELWLELGPAWNTPSSKWPNPLNIYMPIFHHPLKKRYRHRSNEVINRNPVFNSRIILKGSSELSDEYDPHFHGCKLTVGRLIPGNLCSDG
;
A
#
# COMPACT_ATOMS: atom_id res chain seq x y z
N MET A 1 -43.35 8.52 12.63
CA MET A 1 -42.85 9.42 11.57
C MET A 1 -41.34 9.56 11.77
N LEU A 2 -40.58 8.92 10.86
CA LEU A 2 -39.18 9.17 10.44
C LEU A 2 -38.08 9.36 11.51
N THR A 3 -37.20 8.37 11.66
CA THR A 3 -35.76 8.62 11.86
C THR A 3 -34.96 7.81 10.83
N LEU A 4 -34.06 8.53 10.15
CA LEU A 4 -33.39 8.25 8.89
C LEU A 4 -32.39 7.07 8.97
N PRO A 5 -32.03 6.43 7.84
CA PRO A 5 -31.05 5.35 7.80
C PRO A 5 -29.65 5.87 8.16
N LEU A 6 -28.94 5.15 9.03
CA LEU A 6 -27.55 5.46 9.42
C LEU A 6 -26.63 5.44 8.18
N PRO A 7 -25.97 6.54 7.80
CA PRO A 7 -24.91 6.50 6.80
C PRO A 7 -23.58 6.07 7.46
N ASP A 8 -22.76 5.31 6.73
CA ASP A 8 -21.31 5.11 6.91
C ASP A 8 -20.71 3.86 7.61
N ASP A 9 -21.44 2.74 7.78
CA ASP A 9 -20.78 1.46 8.15
C ASP A 9 -19.83 0.96 7.03
N ALA A 10 -20.28 1.03 5.77
CA ALA A 10 -19.50 0.58 4.62
C ALA A 10 -18.15 1.33 4.45
N TYR A 11 -18.12 2.64 4.70
CA TYR A 11 -16.88 3.43 4.62
C TYR A 11 -15.93 3.12 5.78
N GLY A 12 -16.46 2.95 6.99
CA GLY A 12 -15.67 2.53 8.15
C GLY A 12 -15.01 1.17 7.90
N GLN A 13 -15.77 0.23 7.33
CA GLN A 13 -15.28 -1.08 6.95
C GLN A 13 -14.20 -1.01 5.86
N ASP A 14 -14.42 -0.25 4.79
CA ASP A 14 -13.43 -0.06 3.72
C ASP A 14 -12.11 0.52 4.27
N LEU A 15 -12.21 1.52 5.15
CA LEU A 15 -11.04 2.14 5.77
C LEU A 15 -10.30 1.18 6.71
N TYR A 16 -11.03 0.38 7.47
CA TYR A 16 -10.47 -0.67 8.32
C TYR A 16 -9.69 -1.69 7.47
N MET A 17 -10.31 -2.20 6.42
CA MET A 17 -9.70 -3.18 5.51
C MET A 17 -8.46 -2.60 4.80
N LEU A 18 -8.52 -1.35 4.33
CA LEU A 18 -7.37 -0.66 3.75
C LEU A 18 -6.21 -0.57 4.73
N ASN A 19 -6.45 -0.10 5.96
CA ASN A 19 -5.40 0.03 6.97
C ASN A 19 -4.76 -1.33 7.28
N LYS A 20 -5.55 -2.41 7.33
CA LYS A 20 -5.06 -3.76 7.55
C LYS A 20 -4.19 -4.28 6.41
N CYS A 21 -4.57 -4.03 5.16
CA CYS A 21 -3.72 -4.34 4.02
C CYS A 21 -2.41 -3.55 4.08
N LEU A 22 -2.47 -2.25 4.40
CA LEU A 22 -1.27 -1.40 4.47
C LEU A 22 -0.28 -1.88 5.55
N ASP A 23 -0.75 -2.36 6.70
CA ASP A 23 0.10 -2.95 7.73
C ASP A 23 0.88 -4.19 7.19
N ASP A 24 0.20 -5.11 6.50
CA ASP A 24 0.81 -6.30 5.91
C ASP A 24 1.80 -5.95 4.77
N ILE A 25 1.43 -4.98 3.93
CA ILE A 25 2.26 -4.49 2.81
C ILE A 25 3.52 -3.80 3.34
N GLU A 26 3.41 -2.99 4.39
CA GLU A 26 4.56 -2.32 5.02
C GLU A 26 5.54 -3.35 5.60
N TRP A 27 5.02 -4.39 6.26
CA TRP A 27 5.84 -5.49 6.75
C TRP A 27 6.57 -6.20 5.60
N PHE A 28 5.86 -6.52 4.53
CA PHE A 28 6.43 -7.15 3.35
C PHE A 28 7.54 -6.30 2.74
N GLU A 29 7.29 -5.01 2.53
CA GLU A 29 8.26 -4.09 1.93
C GLU A 29 9.53 -3.99 2.79
N LYS A 30 9.37 -3.93 4.13
CA LYS A 30 10.48 -3.95 5.08
C LYS A 30 11.32 -5.23 4.94
N LYS A 31 10.68 -6.40 4.84
CA LYS A 31 11.37 -7.67 4.65
C LYS A 31 12.07 -7.75 3.29
N LEU A 32 11.38 -7.34 2.22
CA LEU A 32 11.92 -7.29 0.86
C LEU A 32 13.17 -6.42 0.79
N ARG A 33 13.13 -5.21 1.37
CA ARG A 33 14.26 -4.28 1.38
C ARG A 33 15.46 -4.81 2.17
N LYS A 34 15.24 -5.44 3.33
CA LYS A 34 16.33 -6.07 4.10
C LYS A 34 17.03 -7.13 3.27
N SER A 35 16.25 -8.02 2.65
CA SER A 35 16.77 -9.12 1.83
C SER A 35 17.57 -8.65 0.61
N LEU A 36 17.19 -7.50 0.01
CA LEU A 36 17.95 -6.90 -1.09
C LEU A 36 19.30 -6.33 -0.66
N ARG A 37 19.40 -5.76 0.55
CA ARG A 37 20.67 -5.24 1.10
C ARG A 37 21.62 -6.36 1.53
N SER A 38 21.07 -7.50 1.96
CA SER A 38 21.86 -8.67 2.37
C SER A 38 22.30 -9.56 1.20
N SER A 39 21.92 -9.24 -0.04
CA SER A 39 22.30 -10.02 -1.24
C SER A 39 23.80 -9.87 -1.53
N PRO A 40 24.53 -10.92 -1.96
CA PRO A 40 26.01 -11.01 -1.87
C PRO A 40 26.86 -10.07 -2.74
N GLN A 41 26.28 -9.02 -3.33
CA GLN A 41 27.01 -8.12 -4.24
C GLN A 41 27.70 -6.96 -3.50
N GLU A 42 27.52 -6.84 -2.18
CA GLU A 42 28.17 -5.87 -1.29
C GLU A 42 28.86 -6.58 -0.10
N LEU A 43 29.49 -7.73 -0.35
CA LEU A 43 30.27 -8.44 0.68
C LEU A 43 31.76 -8.47 0.32
N ASP A 44 32.32 -7.32 -0.02
CA ASP A 44 33.73 -7.08 0.29
C ASP A 44 33.75 -6.36 1.65
N ASP A 45 34.44 -6.98 2.60
CA ASP A 45 34.76 -6.47 3.94
C ASP A 45 33.61 -6.39 4.97
N LYS A 46 33.26 -7.54 5.56
CA LYS A 46 33.35 -7.72 7.03
C LYS A 46 33.05 -9.14 7.51
N HIS A 47 34.04 -9.64 8.23
CA HIS A 47 34.10 -10.91 8.93
C HIS A 47 33.24 -10.90 10.20
N ILE A 48 32.02 -11.46 10.22
CA ILE A 48 31.36 -11.88 11.48
C ILE A 48 30.57 -13.19 11.28
N ILE A 49 31.03 -14.22 11.98
CA ILE A 49 30.36 -15.49 12.23
C ILE A 49 29.19 -15.28 13.21
N ASN A 50 28.11 -16.05 13.03
CA ASN A 50 26.95 -16.24 13.91
C ASN A 50 25.86 -15.15 13.94
N THR A 51 24.87 -15.30 13.04
CA THR A 51 23.51 -15.81 13.35
C THR A 51 22.66 -15.43 12.14
N LYS A 52 22.64 -16.27 11.08
CA LYS A 52 21.71 -16.08 9.94
C LYS A 52 20.30 -16.36 10.45
N SER A 53 19.70 -15.35 11.06
CA SER A 53 18.28 -15.38 11.41
C SER A 53 17.48 -15.54 10.11
N ASN A 54 16.38 -16.29 10.15
CA ASN A 54 15.44 -16.50 9.03
C ASN A 54 14.82 -15.19 8.46
N THR A 55 15.33 -14.01 8.83
CA THR A 55 14.80 -12.70 8.44
C THR A 55 15.49 -12.07 7.24
N ASP A 56 16.65 -12.58 6.83
CA ASP A 56 17.43 -12.02 5.71
C ASP A 56 17.12 -12.71 4.37
N GLU A 57 16.36 -13.81 4.41
CA GLU A 57 15.88 -14.48 3.21
C GLU A 57 14.74 -13.68 2.56
N PRO A 58 14.75 -13.51 1.21
CA PRO A 58 13.67 -12.85 0.50
C PRO A 58 12.31 -13.42 0.87
N PRO A 59 11.24 -12.59 0.88
CA PRO A 59 9.89 -13.10 1.03
C PRO A 59 9.63 -14.19 -0.01
N ASN A 60 9.21 -15.39 0.39
CA ASN A 60 8.95 -16.48 -0.57
C ASN A 60 7.79 -16.13 -1.54
N SER A 61 7.57 -16.98 -2.53
CA SER A 61 6.57 -16.75 -3.58
C SER A 61 5.17 -16.56 -3.02
N THR A 62 4.75 -17.40 -2.07
CA THR A 62 3.42 -17.32 -1.43
C THR A 62 3.19 -15.97 -0.75
N ILE A 63 4.14 -15.51 0.07
CA ILE A 63 4.05 -14.22 0.77
C ILE A 63 4.02 -13.05 -0.24
N THR A 64 4.79 -13.17 -1.31
CA THR A 64 4.87 -12.15 -2.36
C THR A 64 3.56 -12.03 -3.14
N ILE A 65 2.97 -13.17 -3.50
CA ILE A 65 1.67 -13.25 -4.16
C ILE A 65 0.61 -12.65 -3.22
N ASP A 66 0.51 -13.10 -1.97
CA ASP A 66 -0.44 -12.57 -0.98
C ASP A 66 -0.32 -11.03 -0.82
N CYS A 67 0.90 -10.50 -0.77
CA CYS A 67 1.14 -9.06 -0.75
C CYS A 67 0.61 -8.38 -2.02
N LEU A 68 0.92 -8.88 -3.21
CA LEU A 68 0.43 -8.33 -4.48
C LEU A 68 -1.11 -8.35 -4.55
N GLN A 69 -1.75 -9.41 -4.07
CA GLN A 69 -3.21 -9.50 -3.99
C GLN A 69 -3.79 -8.43 -3.05
N LYS A 70 -3.17 -8.22 -1.88
CA LYS A 70 -3.52 -7.13 -0.95
C LYS A 70 -3.31 -5.75 -1.54
N ILE A 71 -2.27 -5.57 -2.37
CA ILE A 71 -2.06 -4.32 -3.10
C ILE A 71 -3.20 -4.08 -4.09
N LYS A 72 -3.57 -5.07 -4.93
CA LYS A 72 -4.69 -4.94 -5.87
C LYS A 72 -6.01 -4.60 -5.17
N TYR A 73 -6.29 -5.30 -4.07
CA TYR A 73 -7.45 -5.03 -3.23
C TYR A 73 -7.43 -3.60 -2.66
N SER A 74 -6.28 -3.16 -2.16
CA SER A 74 -6.10 -1.81 -1.61
C SER A 74 -6.33 -0.73 -2.68
N LEU A 75 -5.81 -0.92 -3.90
CA LEU A 75 -6.02 0.01 -5.02
C LEU A 75 -7.52 0.19 -5.31
N ASN A 76 -8.28 -0.90 -5.37
CA ASN A 76 -9.74 -0.85 -5.56
C ASN A 76 -10.45 -0.11 -4.41
N ILE A 77 -10.08 -0.38 -3.16
CA ILE A 77 -10.67 0.32 -2.00
C ILE A 77 -10.35 1.81 -2.05
N ILE A 78 -9.09 2.19 -2.29
CA ILE A 78 -8.68 3.60 -2.31
C ILE A 78 -9.47 4.33 -3.38
N GLU A 79 -9.70 3.74 -4.56
CA GLU A 79 -10.54 4.33 -5.59
C GLU A 79 -11.98 4.56 -5.09
N LYS A 80 -12.57 3.53 -4.48
CA LYS A 80 -13.93 3.58 -3.92
C LYS A 80 -14.10 4.69 -2.89
N ILE A 81 -13.12 4.88 -2.01
CA ILE A 81 -13.21 5.85 -0.90
C ILE A 81 -12.51 7.19 -1.17
N ARG A 82 -11.91 7.37 -2.37
CA ARG A 82 -10.99 8.49 -2.66
C ARG A 82 -11.59 9.86 -2.39
N LYS A 83 -12.89 10.06 -2.65
CA LYS A 83 -13.60 11.33 -2.45
C LYS A 83 -13.57 11.78 -0.99
N LYS A 84 -13.48 10.83 -0.04
CA LYS A 84 -13.41 11.07 1.40
C LYS A 84 -11.98 11.25 1.91
N ILE A 85 -10.96 10.85 1.14
CA ILE A 85 -9.53 10.96 1.48
C ILE A 85 -8.67 11.49 0.29
N PRO A 86 -9.01 12.63 -0.33
CA PRO A 86 -8.46 13.02 -1.64
C PRO A 86 -6.93 13.15 -1.63
N TYR A 87 -6.36 13.82 -0.62
CA TYR A 87 -4.92 14.05 -0.53
C TYR A 87 -4.13 12.76 -0.26
N LEU A 88 -4.63 11.91 0.63
CA LEU A 88 -3.95 10.66 1.00
C LEU A 88 -4.10 9.59 -0.08
N SER A 89 -5.22 9.59 -0.81
CA SER A 89 -5.48 8.59 -1.85
C SER A 89 -4.36 8.56 -2.90
N LYS A 90 -3.95 9.73 -3.42
CA LYS A 90 -2.90 9.84 -4.43
C LYS A 90 -1.55 9.31 -3.94
N GLU A 91 -1.17 9.65 -2.71
CA GLU A 91 0.11 9.22 -2.13
C GLU A 91 0.14 7.71 -1.93
N ILE A 92 -0.94 7.13 -1.41
CA ILE A 92 -1.05 5.69 -1.23
C ILE A 92 -1.05 4.97 -2.59
N PHE A 93 -1.74 5.49 -3.61
CA PHE A 93 -1.68 4.95 -4.96
C PHE A 93 -0.23 4.88 -5.48
N ILE A 94 0.52 5.99 -5.38
CA ILE A 94 1.91 6.06 -5.84
C ILE A 94 2.79 5.07 -5.07
N TYR A 95 2.61 4.97 -3.76
CA TYR A 95 3.34 4.01 -2.91
C TYR A 95 3.12 2.57 -3.37
N LEU A 96 1.85 2.16 -3.54
CA LEU A 96 1.48 0.82 -3.97
C LEU A 96 2.00 0.49 -5.39
N ILE A 97 1.88 1.44 -6.33
CA ILE A 97 2.42 1.30 -7.68
C ILE A 97 3.94 1.07 -7.65
N LYS A 98 4.67 1.85 -6.85
CA LYS A 98 6.14 1.71 -6.72
C LYS A 98 6.53 0.32 -6.21
N ILE A 99 5.80 -0.24 -5.26
CA ILE A 99 6.05 -1.59 -4.75
C ILE A 99 5.88 -2.63 -5.86
N ILE A 100 4.78 -2.57 -6.62
CA ILE A 100 4.53 -3.50 -7.73
C ILE A 100 5.67 -3.44 -8.76
N CYS A 101 6.01 -2.24 -9.22
CA CYS A 101 7.10 -2.05 -10.19
C CYS A 101 8.44 -2.58 -9.66
N LYS A 102 8.73 -2.37 -8.37
CA LYS A 102 9.95 -2.87 -7.73
C LYS A 102 9.99 -4.40 -7.72
N ILE A 103 8.91 -5.06 -7.32
CA ILE A 103 8.83 -6.53 -7.30
C ILE A 103 9.02 -7.08 -8.73
N HIS A 104 8.34 -6.47 -9.71
CA HIS A 104 8.43 -6.89 -11.11
C HIS A 104 9.88 -6.79 -11.65
N LEU A 105 10.57 -5.68 -11.38
CA LEU A 105 11.96 -5.50 -11.80
C LEU A 105 12.92 -6.51 -11.12
N ILE A 106 12.71 -6.78 -9.82
CA ILE A 106 13.49 -7.78 -9.09
C ILE A 106 13.30 -9.17 -9.68
N ALA A 107 12.07 -9.54 -10.02
CA ALA A 107 11.76 -10.83 -10.64
C ALA A 107 12.42 -10.97 -12.03
N LYS A 108 12.42 -9.91 -12.85
CA LYS A 108 13.09 -9.90 -14.16
C LYS A 108 14.62 -10.00 -14.06
N THR A 109 15.21 -9.38 -13.04
CA THR A 109 16.66 -9.41 -12.81
C THR A 109 17.17 -10.71 -12.17
N LYS A 110 16.27 -11.65 -11.84
CA LYS A 110 16.57 -12.93 -11.16
C LYS A 110 17.43 -12.75 -9.89
N LYS A 111 17.33 -11.59 -9.24
CA LYS A 111 18.08 -11.27 -8.01
C LYS A 111 17.75 -12.24 -6.88
N PHE A 112 16.56 -12.83 -6.89
CA PHE A 112 16.19 -13.92 -6.01
C PHE A 112 16.03 -15.20 -6.84
N ILE A 113 16.87 -16.20 -6.56
CA ILE A 113 16.90 -17.50 -7.25
C ILE A 113 15.52 -18.19 -7.25
N HIS A 114 14.70 -17.91 -6.25
CA HIS A 114 13.40 -18.56 -6.05
C HIS A 114 12.21 -17.76 -6.62
N TYR A 115 12.42 -16.62 -7.27
CA TYR A 115 11.34 -15.86 -7.89
C TYR A 115 11.14 -16.32 -9.33
N ASN A 116 9.93 -16.77 -9.64
CA ASN A 116 9.47 -16.87 -11.02
C ASN A 116 9.48 -15.45 -11.62
N CYS A 117 10.02 -15.28 -12.83
CA CYS A 117 10.01 -13.99 -13.53
C CYS A 117 8.60 -13.43 -13.75
N ASN A 118 7.60 -14.31 -13.79
CA ASN A 118 6.19 -13.97 -13.97
C ASN A 118 5.42 -13.84 -12.66
N ILE A 119 6.08 -13.88 -11.49
CA ILE A 119 5.40 -13.85 -10.18
C ILE A 119 4.41 -12.70 -9.99
N VAL A 120 4.64 -11.55 -10.64
CA VAL A 120 3.69 -10.43 -10.63
C VAL A 120 2.57 -10.62 -11.65
N ILE A 121 2.91 -11.07 -12.85
CA ILE A 121 1.99 -11.29 -13.97
C ILE A 121 0.93 -12.34 -13.61
N ASP A 122 1.33 -13.37 -12.89
CA ASP A 122 0.49 -14.52 -12.53
C ASP A 122 -0.55 -14.18 -11.42
N VAL A 123 -0.52 -12.97 -10.85
CA VAL A 123 -1.48 -12.55 -9.81
C VAL A 123 -2.79 -12.05 -10.41
N ILE A 124 -3.73 -12.97 -10.65
CA ILE A 124 -5.04 -12.69 -11.25
C ILE A 124 -6.00 -12.04 -10.25
N GLU A 125 -6.24 -12.64 -9.09
CA GLU A 125 -7.22 -12.17 -8.12
C GLU A 125 -6.61 -11.26 -7.05
N PRO A 126 -7.31 -10.20 -6.57
CA PRO A 126 -8.51 -9.62 -7.18
C PRO A 126 -8.16 -8.86 -8.46
N LEU A 127 -9.09 -8.78 -9.41
CA LEU A 127 -8.93 -7.88 -10.55
C LEU A 127 -9.17 -6.42 -10.17
N LEU A 128 -8.58 -5.50 -10.93
CA LEU A 128 -8.77 -4.07 -10.75
C LEU A 128 -10.08 -3.61 -11.41
N ASN A 129 -10.75 -2.64 -10.80
CA ASN A 129 -11.94 -2.02 -11.39
C ASN A 129 -11.53 -1.01 -12.48
N GLU A 130 -12.45 -0.71 -13.40
CA GLU A 130 -12.18 0.21 -14.54
C GLU A 130 -11.72 1.61 -14.08
N ASP A 131 -12.38 2.17 -13.06
CA ASP A 131 -11.99 3.46 -12.47
C ASP A 131 -10.61 3.40 -11.80
N THR A 132 -10.27 2.25 -11.21
CA THR A 132 -8.98 2.04 -10.54
C THR A 132 -7.85 1.98 -11.56
N ILE A 133 -8.03 1.23 -12.65
CA ILE A 133 -7.09 1.18 -13.77
C ILE A 133 -6.89 2.58 -14.36
N THR A 134 -7.99 3.27 -14.66
CA THR A 134 -7.95 4.65 -15.18
C THR A 134 -7.13 5.57 -14.28
N SER A 135 -7.30 5.45 -12.96
CA SER A 135 -6.59 6.26 -11.98
C SER A 135 -5.12 5.94 -11.86
N ILE A 136 -4.75 4.66 -11.96
CA ILE A 136 -3.35 4.24 -12.03
C ILE A 136 -2.69 4.88 -13.25
N PHE A 137 -3.28 4.75 -14.45
CA PHE A 137 -2.72 5.31 -15.68
C PHE A 137 -2.58 6.84 -15.67
N LYS A 138 -3.38 7.56 -14.87
CA LYS A 138 -3.22 9.01 -14.65
C LYS A 138 -2.01 9.36 -13.77
N LEU A 139 -1.56 8.43 -12.92
CA LEU A 139 -0.45 8.63 -11.98
C LEU A 139 0.89 8.12 -12.51
N LEU A 140 0.90 7.29 -13.55
CA LEU A 140 2.11 6.74 -14.14
C LEU A 140 2.79 7.74 -15.08
N SER A 141 4.12 7.83 -14.99
CA SER A 141 4.96 8.47 -16.01
C SER A 141 5.02 7.61 -17.28
N ILE A 142 5.50 8.16 -18.41
CA ILE A 142 5.62 7.40 -19.69
C ILE A 142 6.40 6.10 -19.49
N LYS A 143 7.61 6.17 -18.91
CA LYS A 143 8.44 4.99 -18.64
C LYS A 143 7.76 3.97 -17.71
N THR A 144 7.00 4.46 -16.73
CA THR A 144 6.30 3.57 -15.78
C THR A 144 5.05 2.94 -16.40
N LYS A 145 4.42 3.58 -17.40
CA LYS A 145 3.31 3.00 -18.17
C LYS A 145 3.76 1.79 -18.97
N GLU A 146 4.89 1.89 -19.65
CA GLU A 146 5.47 0.77 -20.40
C GLU A 146 5.70 -0.44 -19.46
N LEU A 147 6.37 -0.21 -18.33
CA LEU A 147 6.58 -1.24 -17.30
C LEU A 147 5.26 -1.82 -16.75
N TRP A 148 4.24 -0.99 -16.59
CA TRP A 148 2.93 -1.44 -16.10
C TRP A 148 2.18 -2.30 -17.13
N LEU A 149 2.30 -1.97 -18.41
CA LEU A 149 1.70 -2.75 -19.49
C LEU A 149 2.34 -4.14 -19.60
N GLU A 150 3.63 -4.28 -19.30
CA GLU A 150 4.33 -5.58 -19.23
C GLU A 150 3.74 -6.53 -18.17
N LEU A 151 3.00 -6.02 -17.18
CA LEU A 151 2.34 -6.85 -16.16
C LEU A 151 1.19 -7.70 -16.73
N GLY A 152 0.75 -7.42 -17.96
CA GLY A 152 -0.21 -8.25 -18.69
C GLY A 152 -1.67 -8.08 -18.26
N PRO A 153 -2.57 -8.93 -18.78
CA PRO A 153 -4.02 -8.77 -18.66
C PRO A 153 -4.53 -8.72 -17.21
N ALA A 154 -3.93 -9.48 -16.30
CA ALA A 154 -4.33 -9.54 -14.88
C ALA A 154 -4.29 -8.17 -14.17
N TRP A 155 -3.51 -7.21 -14.69
CA TRP A 155 -3.34 -5.86 -14.14
C TRP A 155 -3.96 -4.76 -15.01
N ASN A 156 -4.34 -5.10 -16.25
CA ASN A 156 -4.74 -4.12 -17.28
C ASN A 156 -6.15 -4.34 -17.82
N THR A 157 -6.76 -5.50 -17.56
CA THR A 157 -8.15 -5.79 -17.91
C THR A 157 -9.06 -5.54 -16.70
N PRO A 158 -10.07 -4.65 -16.83
CA PRO A 158 -11.05 -4.43 -15.77
C PRO A 158 -11.77 -5.72 -15.37
N SER A 159 -12.13 -5.83 -14.09
CA SER A 159 -12.93 -6.95 -13.56
C SER A 159 -14.20 -7.23 -14.36
N SER A 160 -14.88 -6.19 -14.85
CA SER A 160 -16.08 -6.27 -15.69
C SER A 160 -15.86 -6.85 -17.09
N LYS A 161 -14.61 -6.86 -17.57
CA LYS A 161 -14.22 -7.32 -18.92
C LYS A 161 -13.40 -8.62 -18.88
N TRP A 162 -13.27 -9.25 -17.71
CA TRP A 162 -12.53 -10.49 -17.59
C TRP A 162 -13.39 -11.68 -18.07
N PRO A 163 -12.84 -12.59 -18.89
CA PRO A 163 -13.64 -13.62 -19.56
C PRO A 163 -14.16 -14.71 -18.61
N ASN A 164 -13.46 -14.97 -17.51
CA ASN A 164 -13.78 -16.06 -16.60
C ASN A 164 -14.37 -15.53 -15.28
N PRO A 165 -15.41 -16.17 -14.72
CA PRO A 165 -15.86 -15.81 -13.38
C PRO A 165 -14.75 -16.09 -12.36
N LEU A 166 -14.58 -15.16 -11.41
CA LEU A 166 -13.61 -15.25 -10.33
C LEU A 166 -14.32 -15.23 -8.98
N ASN A 167 -13.68 -15.80 -7.95
CA ASN A 167 -14.23 -15.76 -6.61
C ASN A 167 -14.08 -14.37 -6.00
N ILE A 168 -14.95 -14.05 -5.02
CA ILE A 168 -14.79 -12.83 -4.24
C ILE A 168 -13.53 -12.98 -3.37
N TYR A 169 -12.51 -12.21 -3.71
CA TYR A 169 -11.29 -12.15 -2.91
C TYR A 169 -11.53 -11.42 -1.60
N MET A 170 -11.14 -12.05 -0.49
CA MET A 170 -11.11 -11.46 0.85
C MET A 170 -9.69 -11.59 1.42
N PRO A 171 -9.02 -10.48 1.78
CA PRO A 171 -7.68 -10.56 2.35
C PRO A 171 -7.66 -11.32 3.69
N ILE A 172 -6.66 -12.20 3.86
CA ILE A 172 -6.34 -12.82 5.14
C ILE A 172 -5.19 -12.05 5.78
N PHE A 173 -5.39 -11.50 6.97
CA PHE A 173 -4.40 -10.65 7.63
C PHE A 173 -3.53 -11.45 8.59
N HIS A 174 -2.21 -11.30 8.45
CA HIS A 174 -1.25 -12.07 9.25
C HIS A 174 -0.67 -11.24 10.40
N HIS A 175 -0.73 -9.91 10.34
CA HIS A 175 -0.19 -9.04 11.39
C HIS A 175 -1.29 -8.49 12.31
N PRO A 176 -1.15 -8.66 13.64
CA PRO A 176 -2.06 -8.05 14.59
C PRO A 176 -1.90 -6.54 14.57
N LEU A 177 -3.00 -5.85 14.83
CA LEU A 177 -3.02 -4.41 15.00
C LEU A 177 -2.00 -4.05 16.11
N LYS A 178 -0.94 -3.28 15.79
CA LYS A 178 0.01 -2.82 16.82
C LYS A 178 -0.78 -2.14 17.95
N LYS A 179 -0.84 -2.76 19.14
CA LYS A 179 -1.42 -2.14 20.34
C LYS A 179 -0.53 -0.94 20.68
N ARG A 180 -1.09 0.27 20.60
CA ARG A 180 -0.37 1.48 21.01
C ARG A 180 -0.27 1.47 22.53
N TYR A 181 0.91 1.28 23.09
CA TYR A 181 1.19 1.83 24.41
C TYR A 181 1.18 3.35 24.24
N ARG A 182 0.11 4.01 24.72
CA ARG A 182 0.16 5.45 24.96
C ARG A 182 1.11 5.63 26.14
N HIS A 183 2.34 6.07 25.89
CA HIS A 183 3.07 6.76 26.94
C HIS A 183 2.30 8.05 27.22
N ARG A 184 1.49 8.00 28.29
CA ARG A 184 0.79 9.15 28.84
C ARG A 184 1.82 9.96 29.62
N SER A 185 2.55 10.84 28.94
CA SER A 185 3.24 11.93 29.60
C SER A 185 2.18 12.96 29.97
N ASN A 186 2.02 13.21 31.26
CA ASN A 186 1.08 14.20 31.78
C ASN A 186 1.57 15.61 31.45
N GLU A 187 1.05 16.22 30.40
CA GLU A 187 1.02 17.67 30.24
C GLU A 187 -0.39 18.13 29.85
N VAL A 188 -0.71 19.33 30.29
CA VAL A 188 -2.03 19.87 30.60
C VAL A 188 -2.94 20.03 29.37
N ILE A 189 -4.23 19.74 29.58
CA ILE A 189 -5.34 19.83 28.63
C ILE A 189 -5.53 21.27 28.13
N ASN A 190 -5.36 21.51 26.82
CA ASN A 190 -6.05 22.62 26.14
C ASN A 190 -6.24 22.36 24.62
N ARG A 191 -7.51 22.11 24.25
CA ARG A 191 -8.19 22.29 22.95
C ARG A 191 -7.65 21.58 21.68
N ASN A 192 -8.53 20.75 21.10
CA ASN A 192 -8.49 20.04 19.80
C ASN A 192 -7.63 18.76 19.67
N PRO A 193 -8.22 17.55 19.71
CA PRO A 193 -7.53 16.31 19.38
C PRO A 193 -7.73 15.88 17.90
N VAL A 194 -8.07 16.79 17.00
CA VAL A 194 -8.33 16.48 15.59
C VAL A 194 -7.21 17.06 14.75
N PHE A 195 -6.63 16.22 13.88
CA PHE A 195 -5.52 16.49 12.96
C PHE A 195 -4.12 16.44 13.60
N ASN A 196 -3.48 15.28 13.51
CA ASN A 196 -2.08 15.20 13.09
C ASN A 196 -1.64 13.75 12.82
N SER A 197 -1.54 13.40 11.54
CA SER A 197 -0.55 12.46 11.01
C SER A 197 -0.45 12.66 9.50
N ARG A 198 0.28 13.73 9.09
CA ARG A 198 0.75 13.89 7.70
C ARG A 198 1.64 12.69 7.37
N ILE A 199 1.36 12.01 6.27
CA ILE A 199 2.42 11.31 5.54
C ILE A 199 3.40 12.42 5.12
N ILE A 200 4.65 12.35 5.61
CA ILE A 200 5.72 13.21 5.12
C ILE A 200 6.37 12.47 3.95
N LEU A 201 5.97 12.80 2.72
CA LEU A 201 6.77 12.51 1.53
C LEU A 201 7.64 13.74 1.26
N LYS A 202 8.92 13.70 1.65
CA LYS A 202 9.88 14.70 1.14
C LYS A 202 10.06 14.45 -0.37
N GLY A 203 9.65 15.43 -1.19
CA GLY A 203 10.36 15.70 -2.46
C GLY A 203 11.78 16.18 -2.12
N SER A 204 12.76 16.12 -2.99
CA SER A 204 12.84 15.94 -4.43
C SER A 204 14.33 15.73 -4.74
N SER A 205 14.64 15.29 -5.96
CA SER A 205 15.93 15.50 -6.65
C SER A 205 17.22 14.95 -6.01
N GLU A 206 17.98 14.28 -6.88
CA GLU A 206 19.41 13.96 -6.75
C GLU A 206 19.83 12.75 -5.90
N LEU A 207 20.62 11.92 -6.58
CA LEU A 207 21.39 10.81 -6.04
C LEU A 207 22.29 11.31 -4.91
N SER A 208 22.05 10.83 -3.70
CA SER A 208 23.09 10.57 -2.73
C SER A 208 22.65 9.40 -1.87
N ASP A 209 23.58 8.48 -1.68
CA ASP A 209 23.45 7.33 -0.81
C ASP A 209 23.03 7.75 0.60
N GLU A 210 22.32 6.84 1.26
CA GLU A 210 21.85 6.97 2.65
C GLU A 210 20.56 7.80 2.86
N TYR A 211 19.45 7.29 2.33
CA TYR A 211 18.10 7.68 2.76
C TYR A 211 17.32 6.45 3.26
N ASP A 212 17.16 6.34 4.58
CA ASP A 212 16.21 5.41 5.22
C ASP A 212 14.88 6.14 5.48
N PRO A 213 13.81 5.89 4.70
CA PRO A 213 12.50 6.43 5.02
C PRO A 213 11.94 5.62 6.21
N HIS A 214 12.22 6.09 7.41
CA HIS A 214 11.57 5.62 8.63
C HIS A 214 10.08 6.01 8.63
N PHE A 215 9.22 5.11 8.12
CA PHE A 215 7.78 5.18 8.34
C PHE A 215 7.46 4.84 9.80
N HIS A 216 7.35 5.86 10.64
CA HIS A 216 6.75 5.77 11.97
C HIS A 216 5.28 6.15 11.90
N GLY A 217 4.43 5.12 11.90
CA GLY A 217 3.02 5.12 12.31
C GLY A 217 2.16 6.34 11.97
N CYS A 218 1.47 6.32 10.84
CA CYS A 218 0.37 7.24 10.53
C CYS A 218 -0.83 6.42 10.02
N LYS A 219 -1.92 6.37 10.80
CA LYS A 219 -3.15 5.59 10.49
C LYS A 219 -4.20 6.54 9.90
N LEU A 220 -4.96 6.06 8.92
CA LEU A 220 -6.12 6.80 8.41
C LEU A 220 -7.20 6.82 9.49
N THR A 221 -7.57 8.00 9.98
CA THR A 221 -8.68 8.19 10.94
C THR A 221 -9.79 9.04 10.32
N VAL A 222 -11.03 8.64 10.57
CA VAL A 222 -12.26 9.30 10.07
C VAL A 222 -12.44 10.67 10.74
N GLY A 223 -12.52 11.73 9.94
CA GLY A 223 -12.95 13.07 10.36
C GLY A 223 -14.24 13.47 9.63
N ARG A 224 -15.20 14.02 10.37
CA ARG A 224 -16.50 14.53 9.86
C ARG A 224 -16.31 15.67 8.84
N LEU A 225 -17.04 15.60 7.73
CA LEU A 225 -17.43 16.78 6.95
C LEU A 225 -18.49 17.56 7.76
N ILE A 226 -18.27 18.85 8.00
CA ILE A 226 -19.34 19.78 8.35
C ILE A 226 -19.77 20.46 7.04
N PRO A 227 -21.06 20.48 6.67
CA PRO A 227 -21.55 21.36 5.63
C PRO A 227 -21.58 22.79 6.18
N GLY A 228 -20.75 23.67 5.63
CA GLY A 228 -20.85 25.10 5.88
C GLY A 228 -22.01 25.66 5.09
N ASN A 229 -23.09 25.97 5.80
CA ASN A 229 -24.33 26.57 5.32
C ASN A 229 -24.12 27.86 4.52
N LEU A 230 -25.00 28.02 3.54
CA LEU A 230 -25.54 29.32 3.12
C LEU A 230 -25.96 30.13 4.35
N CYS A 231 -25.40 31.32 4.52
CA CYS A 231 -26.07 32.41 5.19
C CYS A 231 -26.06 33.60 4.23
N SER A 232 -27.26 33.92 3.75
CA SER A 232 -27.63 35.16 3.09
C SER A 232 -27.61 36.33 4.08
N ASP A 233 -27.27 37.50 3.52
CA ASP A 233 -27.71 38.87 3.80
C ASP A 233 -27.48 39.54 5.17
N GLY A 234 -27.00 40.77 5.05
CA GLY A 234 -26.79 41.80 6.06
C GLY A 234 -25.90 42.89 5.51
#